data_AF-A0A4R8FHH4-F1
#
_entry.id   AF-A0A4R8FHH4-F1
#
_cell.length_a   1.000
_cell.length_b   1.000
_cell.length_c   1.000
_cell.angle_alpha   90.00
_cell.angle_beta   90.00
_cell.angle_gamma   90.00
#
_symmetry.space_group_name_H-M   'P 1'
#
loop_
_entity.id
_entity.type
_entity.pdbx_description
1 polymer ?
#
loop_
_entity_poly.entity_id
_entity_poly.type
_entity_poly.pdbx_seq_one_letter_code
_entity_poly.pdbx_strand_id
1 'polypeptide(L)'
;MSIDYQTLGAPVDGTAGRVIGKGVNHEWKVDGRYSWDTPQPTIPPKSKAADYRGIRFGRMTVIGLLRDLSDRWLCRCSCGRYEARKAKAIRNKRNNKDSCLQCRTLLERQRWEKRRAFYDKHGCWPDQATGASARRLMKELDR
;
A
#
# COMPACT_ATOMS: atom_id res chain seq x y z
N MET A 1 -6.78 11.30 -47.42
CA MET A 1 -7.08 12.52 -46.67
C MET A 1 -7.09 12.17 -45.20
N SER A 2 -6.01 12.48 -44.51
CA SER A 2 -5.89 12.33 -43.05
C SER A 2 -6.84 13.33 -42.39
N ILE A 3 -7.76 12.83 -41.57
CA ILE A 3 -8.61 13.70 -40.74
C ILE A 3 -7.75 14.07 -39.53
N ASP A 4 -7.26 15.31 -39.53
CA ASP A 4 -6.52 15.89 -38.41
C ASP A 4 -7.52 16.20 -37.29
N TYR A 5 -7.51 15.40 -36.23
CA TYR A 5 -8.38 15.53 -35.04
C TYR A 5 -8.04 16.74 -34.15
N GLN A 6 -7.37 17.77 -34.68
CA GLN A 6 -6.76 18.85 -33.89
C GLN A 6 -7.62 20.12 -33.83
N THR A 7 -8.92 20.01 -34.15
CA THR A 7 -9.90 21.10 -34.12
C THR A 7 -11.24 20.66 -33.50
N LEU A 8 -11.19 19.98 -32.35
CA LEU A 8 -12.34 20.07 -31.44
C LEU A 8 -12.35 21.51 -30.90
N GLY A 9 -13.26 22.32 -31.43
CA GLY A 9 -13.39 23.74 -31.08
C GLY A 9 -13.44 23.95 -29.56
N ALA A 10 -12.93 25.10 -29.13
CA ALA A 10 -13.04 25.52 -27.74
C ALA A 10 -14.50 25.42 -27.27
N PRO A 11 -14.73 25.09 -26.00
CA PRO A 11 -16.09 24.94 -25.48
C PRO A 11 -16.89 26.23 -25.67
N VAL A 12 -18.11 26.09 -26.18
CA VAL A 12 -19.00 27.21 -26.51
C VAL A 12 -19.35 28.08 -25.32
N ASP A 13 -19.36 27.51 -24.11
CA ASP A 13 -19.58 28.20 -22.85
C ASP A 13 -18.89 27.48 -21.67
N GLY A 14 -18.99 28.08 -20.49
CA GLY A 14 -18.40 27.54 -19.26
C GLY A 14 -19.03 26.21 -18.80
N THR A 15 -20.27 25.91 -19.22
CA THR A 15 -20.94 24.65 -18.90
C THR A 15 -20.40 23.52 -19.76
N ALA A 16 -20.31 23.73 -21.08
CA ALA A 16 -19.67 22.83 -22.04
C ALA A 16 -18.20 22.59 -21.66
N GLY A 17 -17.48 23.65 -21.24
CA GLY A 17 -16.10 23.53 -20.78
C GLY A 17 -15.96 22.64 -19.54
N ARG A 18 -16.93 22.67 -18.62
CA ARG A 18 -16.92 21.83 -17.41
C ARG A 18 -17.24 20.36 -17.71
N VAL A 19 -18.07 20.09 -18.72
CA VAL A 19 -18.40 18.72 -19.17
C VAL A 19 -17.21 18.10 -19.90
N ILE A 20 -16.58 18.84 -20.81
CA ILE A 20 -15.45 18.33 -21.61
C ILE A 20 -14.15 18.28 -20.78
N GLY A 21 -13.91 19.29 -19.94
CA GLY A 21 -12.62 19.49 -19.26
C GLY A 21 -12.25 18.43 -18.21
N LYS A 22 -13.20 17.63 -17.73
CA LYS A 22 -12.91 16.54 -16.79
C LYS A 22 -12.54 15.21 -17.45
N GLY A 23 -12.66 15.11 -18.78
CA GLY A 23 -12.52 13.85 -19.52
C GLY A 23 -13.62 12.85 -19.17
N VAL A 24 -13.94 11.96 -20.11
CA VAL A 24 -14.87 10.83 -19.86
C VAL A 24 -14.17 9.63 -19.22
N ASN A 25 -12.84 9.58 -19.29
CA ASN A 25 -12.04 8.48 -18.79
C ASN A 25 -11.48 8.81 -17.41
N HIS A 26 -11.89 8.03 -16.41
CA HIS A 26 -11.29 8.06 -15.09
C HIS A 26 -9.99 7.26 -15.10
N GLU A 27 -8.85 7.95 -15.24
CA GLU A 27 -7.54 7.33 -15.15
C GLU A 27 -7.15 7.13 -13.68
N TRP A 28 -7.05 5.86 -13.28
CA TRP A 28 -6.66 5.50 -11.91
C TRP A 28 -5.16 5.77 -11.71
N LYS A 29 -4.84 6.86 -11.00
CA LYS A 29 -3.47 7.10 -10.53
C LYS A 29 -3.15 6.11 -9.42
N VAL A 30 -2.26 5.16 -9.72
CA VAL A 30 -1.67 4.31 -8.69
C VAL A 30 -0.64 5.14 -7.91
N ASP A 31 -1.05 5.68 -6.76
CA ASP A 31 -0.13 6.18 -5.74
C ASP A 31 0.63 4.99 -5.12
N GLY A 32 1.51 4.39 -5.93
CA GLY A 32 2.25 3.19 -5.59
C GLY A 32 3.25 3.45 -4.48
N ARG A 33 3.40 2.49 -3.58
CA ARG A 33 4.64 2.39 -2.80
C ARG A 33 5.76 2.10 -3.78
N TYR A 34 6.82 2.92 -3.76
CA TYR A 34 8.03 2.60 -4.52
C TYR A 34 8.54 1.24 -4.06
N SER A 35 8.50 0.29 -4.98
CA SER A 35 8.81 -1.12 -4.76
C SER A 35 9.73 -1.59 -5.87
N TRP A 36 10.73 -2.38 -5.51
CA TRP A 36 11.73 -2.90 -6.43
C TRP A 36 12.06 -4.35 -6.09
N ASP A 37 12.45 -5.11 -7.11
CA ASP A 37 12.95 -6.48 -6.93
C ASP A 37 14.44 -6.47 -6.57
N THR A 38 15.17 -5.44 -6.99
CA THR A 38 16.59 -5.22 -6.73
C THR A 38 16.83 -4.05 -5.75
N PRO A 39 17.91 -4.07 -4.97
CA PRO A 39 18.23 -2.99 -4.04
C PRO A 39 18.57 -1.72 -4.82
N GLN A 40 17.92 -0.61 -4.46
CA GLN A 40 18.22 0.71 -5.01
C GLN A 40 19.45 1.31 -4.34
N PRO A 41 20.18 2.21 -5.01
CA PRO A 41 21.38 2.83 -4.44
C PRO A 41 21.03 3.66 -3.20
N THR A 42 21.83 3.48 -2.14
CA THR A 42 21.69 4.21 -0.89
C THR A 42 22.84 5.17 -0.64
N ILE A 43 22.57 6.23 0.12
CA ILE A 43 23.55 7.20 0.60
C ILE A 43 23.67 7.14 2.14
N PRO A 44 24.81 7.55 2.71
CA PRO A 44 24.92 7.69 4.16
C PRO A 44 23.96 8.78 4.67
N PRO A 45 23.35 8.61 5.86
CA PRO A 45 22.49 9.64 6.43
C PRO A 45 23.30 10.87 6.83
N LYS A 46 22.67 12.05 6.76
CA LYS A 46 23.30 13.34 7.10
C LYS A 46 23.77 13.42 8.56
N SER A 47 23.12 12.71 9.48
CA SER A 47 23.48 12.69 10.91
C SER A 47 23.30 11.30 11.54
N LYS A 48 24.11 10.99 12.56
CA LYS A 48 24.05 9.70 13.28
C LYS A 48 22.72 9.51 14.03
N ALA A 49 22.16 10.57 14.59
CA ALA A 49 20.89 10.52 15.34
C ALA A 49 19.68 10.14 14.45
N ALA A 50 19.80 10.30 13.13
CA ALA A 50 18.78 9.95 12.16
C ALA A 50 19.10 8.64 11.40
N ASP A 51 20.09 7.87 11.86
CA ASP A 51 20.45 6.62 11.21
C ASP A 51 19.54 5.47 11.65
N TYR A 52 18.70 4.99 10.73
CA TYR A 52 17.81 3.85 10.99
C TYR A 52 18.33 2.54 10.41
N ARG A 53 19.56 2.49 9.86
CA ARG A 53 20.13 1.27 9.28
C ARG A 53 20.15 0.12 10.29
N GLY A 54 19.81 -1.08 9.83
CA GLY A 54 19.78 -2.29 10.66
C GLY A 54 18.54 -2.45 11.54
N ILE A 55 17.70 -1.42 11.69
CA ILE A 55 16.45 -1.52 12.44
C ILE A 55 15.50 -2.49 11.75
N ARG A 56 14.90 -3.38 12.55
CA ARG A 56 13.85 -4.30 12.12
C ARG A 56 12.50 -3.86 12.68
N PHE A 57 11.48 -3.86 11.83
CA PHE A 57 10.10 -3.61 12.22
C PHE A 57 9.16 -4.46 11.36
N GLY A 58 8.20 -5.12 11.98
CA GLY A 58 7.36 -6.11 11.30
C GLY A 58 8.20 -7.14 10.54
N ARG A 59 8.00 -7.21 9.23
CA ARG A 59 8.74 -8.09 8.33
C ARG A 59 9.82 -7.38 7.53
N MET A 60 10.19 -6.16 7.90
CA MET A 60 11.10 -5.30 7.14
C MET A 60 12.39 -5.02 7.93
N THR A 61 13.50 -4.93 7.19
CA THR A 61 14.81 -4.53 7.71
C THR A 61 15.28 -3.29 6.93
N VAL A 62 15.70 -2.25 7.63
CA VAL A 62 16.19 -1.01 7.01
C VAL A 62 17.61 -1.22 6.50
N ILE A 63 17.84 -0.94 5.21
CA ILE A 63 19.13 -1.10 4.53
C ILE A 63 19.89 0.24 4.49
N GLY A 64 19.23 1.33 4.14
CA GLY A 64 19.87 2.64 4.01
C GLY A 64 18.92 3.75 3.55
N LEU A 65 19.42 4.98 3.49
CA LEU A 65 18.68 6.12 2.97
C LEU A 65 18.76 6.13 1.43
N LEU A 66 17.64 6.27 0.73
CA LEU A 66 17.60 6.28 -0.73
C LEU A 66 18.30 7.52 -1.30
N ARG A 67 19.01 7.34 -2.42
CA ARG A 67 19.66 8.45 -3.14
C ARG A 67 18.64 9.36 -3.82
N ASP A 68 17.74 8.77 -4.59
CA ASP A 68 16.86 9.51 -5.52
C ASP A 68 15.53 9.93 -4.88
N LEU A 69 15.24 9.42 -3.67
CA LEU A 69 14.02 9.73 -2.94
C LEU A 69 14.37 10.39 -1.61
N SER A 70 14.09 11.69 -1.51
CA SER A 70 14.29 12.48 -0.31
C SER A 70 13.54 11.90 0.89
N ASP A 71 14.24 11.81 2.02
CA ASP A 71 13.73 11.37 3.33
C ASP A 71 13.08 9.97 3.34
N ARG A 72 13.41 9.13 2.36
CA ARG A 72 12.92 7.75 2.28
C ARG A 72 14.05 6.76 2.49
N TRP A 73 13.72 5.71 3.21
CA TRP A 73 14.61 4.64 3.59
C TRP A 73 14.29 3.40 2.78
N LEU A 74 15.31 2.81 2.19
CA LEU A 74 15.24 1.51 1.56
C LEU A 74 15.09 0.44 2.63
N CYS A 75 14.00 -0.30 2.56
CA CYS A 75 13.73 -1.42 3.46
C CYS A 75 13.61 -2.70 2.66
N ARG A 76 14.26 -3.77 3.13
CA ARG A 76 14.12 -5.12 2.58
C ARG A 76 13.06 -5.89 3.38
N CYS A 77 12.05 -6.41 2.70
CA CYS A 77 11.10 -7.33 3.31
C CYS A 77 11.68 -8.75 3.42
N SER A 78 11.20 -9.53 4.39
CA SER A 78 11.55 -10.95 4.55
C SER A 78 11.36 -11.81 3.28
N CYS A 79 10.46 -11.40 2.37
CA CYS A 79 10.25 -12.10 1.10
C CYS A 79 11.30 -11.76 0.01
N GLY A 80 12.21 -10.82 0.29
CA GLY A 80 13.26 -10.38 -0.65
C GLY A 80 12.99 -9.05 -1.34
N ARG A 81 11.74 -8.60 -1.45
CA ARG A 81 11.37 -7.33 -2.11
C ARG A 81 11.83 -6.10 -1.33
N TYR A 82 12.20 -5.05 -2.06
CA TYR A 82 12.64 -3.77 -1.52
C TYR A 82 11.56 -2.70 -1.65
N GLU A 83 11.39 -1.87 -0.62
CA GLU A 83 10.44 -0.77 -0.65
C GLU A 83 10.95 0.48 0.06
N ALA A 84 10.46 1.63 -0.42
CA ALA A 84 10.69 2.90 0.25
C ALA A 84 9.74 3.08 1.45
N ARG A 85 10.31 3.47 2.59
CA ARG A 85 9.56 3.82 3.81
C ARG A 85 10.00 5.17 4.36
N LYS A 86 9.05 5.93 4.90
CA LYS A 86 9.35 7.18 5.62
C LYS A 86 9.86 6.87 7.02
N ALA A 87 10.72 7.72 7.58
CA ALA A 87 11.23 7.57 8.95
C ALA A 87 10.12 7.48 10.01
N LYS A 88 8.96 8.14 9.79
CA LYS A 88 7.77 8.01 10.66
C LYS A 88 7.25 6.57 10.73
N ALA A 89 7.29 5.83 9.63
CA ALA A 89 6.81 4.45 9.60
C ALA A 89 7.75 3.50 10.36
N ILE A 90 9.07 3.74 10.29
CA ILE A 90 10.10 2.94 10.97
C ILE A 90 10.02 3.14 12.49
N ARG A 91 9.88 4.40 12.94
CA ARG A 91 9.79 4.74 14.37
C ARG A 91 8.49 4.30 15.04
N ASN A 92 7.44 4.08 14.26
CA ASN A 92 6.13 3.72 14.80
C ASN A 92 6.12 2.26 15.28
N LYS A 93 6.16 2.05 16.60
CA LYS A 93 6.08 0.72 17.23
C LYS A 93 4.80 -0.06 16.87
N ARG A 94 3.72 0.63 16.47
CA ARG A 94 2.47 -0.01 16.01
C ARG A 94 2.62 -0.69 14.63
N ASN A 95 3.69 -0.42 13.89
CA ASN A 95 3.99 -1.06 12.61
C ASN A 95 4.68 -2.43 12.76
N ASN A 96 4.40 -3.15 13.85
CA ASN A 96 4.95 -4.48 14.16
C ASN A 96 4.46 -5.61 13.23
N LYS A 97 3.49 -5.34 12.36
CA LYS A 97 3.01 -6.26 11.32
C LYS A 97 3.24 -5.71 9.90
N ASP A 98 4.00 -4.62 9.76
CA ASP A 98 4.23 -4.02 8.44
C ASP A 98 5.07 -4.92 7.55
N SER A 99 4.80 -4.88 6.26
CA SER A 99 5.41 -5.73 5.23
C SER A 99 5.36 -5.02 3.87
N CYS A 100 6.02 -5.58 2.86
CA CYS A 100 5.89 -5.05 1.50
C CYS A 100 4.45 -5.20 0.99
N LEU A 101 4.11 -4.42 -0.03
CA LEU A 101 2.83 -4.40 -0.71
C LEU A 101 2.43 -5.81 -1.14
N GLN A 102 3.34 -6.58 -1.74
CA GLN A 102 3.05 -7.95 -2.17
C GLN A 102 2.68 -8.86 -1.00
N CYS A 103 3.46 -8.84 0.09
CA CYS A 103 3.14 -9.62 1.28
C CYS A 103 1.82 -9.17 1.91
N ARG A 104 1.56 -7.86 1.91
CA ARG A 104 0.32 -7.30 2.43
C ARG A 104 -0.89 -7.79 1.64
N THR A 105 -0.82 -7.75 0.31
CA THR A 105 -1.88 -8.25 -0.58
C THR A 105 -2.13 -9.75 -0.35
N LEU A 106 -1.08 -10.56 -0.20
CA LEU A 106 -1.22 -11.98 0.12
C LEU A 106 -1.88 -12.21 1.49
N LEU A 107 -1.47 -11.44 2.51
CA LEU A 107 -2.06 -11.53 3.85
C LEU A 107 -3.53 -11.08 3.86
N GLU A 108 -3.88 -10.04 3.11
CA GLU A 108 -5.25 -9.58 2.94
C GLU A 108 -6.10 -10.65 2.26
N ARG A 109 -5.59 -11.28 1.20
CA ARG A 109 -6.27 -12.39 0.53
C ARG A 109 -6.54 -13.56 1.48
N GLN A 110 -5.53 -14.00 2.23
CA GLN A 110 -5.70 -15.10 3.20
C GLN A 110 -6.74 -14.75 4.28
N ARG A 111 -6.74 -13.51 4.76
CA ARG A 111 -7.77 -13.04 5.71
C ARG A 111 -9.16 -13.08 5.11
N TRP A 112 -9.32 -12.67 3.85
CA TRP A 112 -10.59 -12.74 3.14
C TRP A 112 -11.08 -14.18 2.98
N GLU A 113 -10.20 -15.10 2.59
CA GLU A 113 -10.52 -16.53 2.48
C GLU A 113 -11.01 -17.11 3.81
N LYS A 114 -10.31 -16.81 4.91
CA LYS A 114 -10.76 -17.20 6.26
C LYS A 114 -12.13 -16.60 6.63
N ARG A 115 -12.34 -15.31 6.36
CA ARG A 115 -13.63 -14.64 6.61
C ARG A 115 -14.76 -15.25 5.78
N ARG A 116 -14.48 -15.66 4.55
CA ARG A 116 -15.45 -16.32 3.68
C ARG A 116 -15.81 -17.71 4.18
N ALA A 117 -14.82 -18.52 4.54
CA ALA A 117 -15.04 -19.84 5.14
C ALA A 117 -15.86 -19.74 6.44
N PHE A 118 -15.66 -18.68 7.22
CA PHE A 118 -16.48 -18.38 8.38
C PHE A 118 -17.94 -18.11 8.00
N TYR A 119 -18.18 -17.24 7.00
CA TYR A 119 -19.53 -16.96 6.51
C TYR A 119 -20.21 -18.23 5.99
N ASP A 120 -19.52 -19.06 5.21
CA ASP A 120 -20.07 -20.30 4.66
C ASP A 120 -20.49 -21.28 5.78
N LYS A 121 -19.80 -21.25 6.93
CA LYS A 121 -20.10 -22.10 8.09
C LYS A 121 -21.23 -21.56 8.98
N HIS A 122 -21.34 -20.24 9.12
CA HIS A 122 -22.20 -19.61 10.14
C HIS A 122 -23.35 -18.77 9.56
N GLY A 123 -23.36 -18.49 8.27
CA GLY A 123 -24.37 -17.64 7.61
C GLY A 123 -24.26 -16.15 7.91
N CYS A 124 -23.19 -15.70 8.59
CA CYS A 124 -22.96 -14.30 8.94
C CYS A 124 -21.48 -13.94 8.92
N TRP A 125 -21.15 -12.66 8.78
CA TRP A 125 -19.76 -12.20 8.86
C TRP A 125 -19.28 -12.11 10.32
N PRO A 126 -17.98 -12.25 10.60
CA PRO A 126 -17.46 -12.19 11.97
C PRO A 126 -17.79 -10.88 12.70
N ASP A 127 -17.84 -9.76 11.98
CA ASP A 127 -18.21 -8.45 12.52
C ASP A 127 -19.69 -8.30 12.88
N GLN A 128 -20.55 -9.18 12.37
CA GLN A 128 -21.98 -9.23 12.67
C GLN A 128 -22.32 -10.16 13.84
N ALA A 129 -21.38 -11.04 14.23
CA ALA A 129 -21.59 -11.93 15.36
C ALA A 129 -21.58 -11.13 16.67
N THR A 130 -22.64 -11.24 17.48
CA THR A 130 -22.76 -10.56 18.78
C THR A 130 -22.75 -11.55 19.95
N GLY A 131 -22.38 -11.08 21.16
CA GLY A 131 -22.47 -11.87 22.40
C GLY A 131 -21.32 -12.86 22.66
N ALA A 132 -21.57 -13.87 23.51
CA ALA A 132 -20.58 -14.87 23.91
C ALA A 132 -20.20 -15.83 22.76
N SER A 133 -21.13 -16.08 21.83
CA SER A 133 -20.86 -16.86 20.61
C SER A 133 -19.82 -16.16 19.72
N ALA A 134 -19.92 -14.84 19.56
CA ALA A 134 -18.98 -14.04 18.76
C ALA A 134 -17.52 -14.18 19.21
N ARG A 135 -17.26 -14.18 20.52
CA ARG A 135 -15.89 -14.36 21.05
C ARG A 135 -15.31 -15.74 20.76
N ARG A 136 -16.15 -16.79 20.77
CA ARG A 136 -15.73 -18.16 20.43
C ARG A 136 -15.45 -18.29 18.93
N LEU A 137 -16.35 -17.73 18.12
CA LEU A 137 -16.28 -17.66 16.67
C LEU A 137 -15.05 -16.90 16.16
N MET A 138 -14.72 -15.75 16.76
CA MET A 138 -13.51 -14.98 16.42
C MET A 138 -12.22 -15.74 16.76
N LYS A 139 -12.17 -16.47 17.89
CA LYS A 139 -11.01 -17.32 18.22
C LYS A 139 -10.83 -18.48 17.24
N GLU A 140 -11.92 -18.96 16.64
CA GLU A 140 -11.89 -20.02 15.63
C GLU A 140 -11.37 -19.51 14.27
N LEU A 141 -11.70 -18.27 13.91
CA LEU A 141 -11.14 -17.58 12.73
C LEU A 141 -9.63 -17.33 12.85
N ASP A 142 -9.15 -17.07 14.07
CA ASP A 142 -7.74 -16.78 14.34
C ASP A 142 -6.85 -18.04 14.44
N ARG A 143 -7.44 -19.25 14.55
CA ARG A 143 -6.74 -20.53 14.42
C ARG A 143 -6.36 -20.82 12.97
#